data_AF-A0A9K3KMT3-F1
#
_entry.id   AF-A0A9K3KMT3-F1
#
_cell.length_a   1.000
_cell.length_b   1.000
_cell.length_c   1.000
_cell.angle_alpha   90.00
_cell.angle_beta   90.00
_cell.angle_gamma   90.00
#
_symmetry.space_group_name_H-M   'P 1'
#
loop_
_entity.id
_entity.type
_entity.pdbx_description
1 polymer ?
#
loop_
_entity_poly.entity_id
_entity_poly.type
_entity_poly.pdbx_seq_one_letter_code
_entity_poly.pdbx_strand_id
1 'polypeptide(L)'
;MVPGDGIGSETASAVEKRTKISGVFPVGGCGLKTFLAVALMIKFSFMNLNLPSPKTFIATLADEVQNESLVNVKTVSSVESEISSSSISSMTFVSKDMSKQQEAIQRNGTNFIQNYNGPKERGSPSMVPSNNSDTNEIVFTHYLGHIPKSGTSYAFGALTRILSTMPEYQPLKGLERFRGCNMAATQVKKWKKKFMYQYGGSRCTMWMTEPGLYTPDAMHSYVIIREPISHTVSMYFHCKESRDHKRLAYRMPPTFDEWVQAWHTALRNATKLRENKDFACYDPIDFQSNAIAYNPSLGKEDLRKKWEIVGDNAQMDKTVCLILIKYTGWIPKECDCTDQRRRLENVLEYDPNQHAHGVQHHGATFQTTSQQEQLISEFRSVDQQLYDLVVNEIFPEQVREVEQQYNIAICDKFRVTSDVSS
;
A
#
# COMPACT_ATOMS: atom_id res chain seq x y z
N MET A 1 -62.95 -7.92 -8.08
CA MET A 1 -63.12 -8.71 -9.32
C MET A 1 -61.80 -9.41 -9.60
N VAL A 2 -61.81 -10.73 -9.42
CA VAL A 2 -60.77 -11.70 -9.77
C VAL A 2 -61.13 -12.26 -11.15
N PRO A 3 -60.15 -12.54 -12.01
CA PRO A 3 -59.83 -13.94 -12.38
C PRO A 3 -58.30 -14.16 -12.41
N GLY A 4 -57.70 -15.32 -12.16
CA GLY A 4 -58.20 -16.70 -12.22
C GLY A 4 -57.35 -17.51 -13.21
N ASP A 5 -56.31 -18.15 -12.69
CA ASP A 5 -55.65 -19.43 -13.03
C ASP A 5 -55.02 -19.78 -14.39
N GLY A 6 -53.91 -20.56 -14.30
CA GLY A 6 -53.34 -21.42 -15.35
C GLY A 6 -51.81 -21.58 -15.29
N ILE A 7 -51.23 -22.23 -14.28
CA ILE A 7 -50.62 -23.60 -14.27
C ILE A 7 -49.79 -23.98 -15.51
N GLY A 8 -48.50 -24.30 -15.26
CA GLY A 8 -47.67 -25.14 -16.14
C GLY A 8 -46.17 -25.02 -15.82
N SER A 9 -45.64 -25.80 -14.86
CA SER A 9 -44.19 -26.03 -14.76
C SER A 9 -43.87 -27.52 -14.85
N GLU A 10 -43.17 -27.87 -15.93
CA GLU A 10 -42.58 -29.20 -16.14
C GLU A 10 -41.23 -29.26 -15.44
N THR A 11 -41.02 -30.32 -14.67
CA THR A 11 -39.77 -30.65 -13.99
C THR A 11 -39.01 -31.67 -14.84
N ALA A 12 -37.87 -31.26 -15.40
CA ALA A 12 -36.95 -32.17 -16.09
C ALA A 12 -35.86 -32.65 -15.12
N SER A 13 -35.92 -33.93 -14.79
CA SER A 13 -34.95 -34.69 -14.00
C SER A 13 -33.70 -34.99 -14.83
N ALA A 14 -32.53 -34.54 -14.38
CA ALA A 14 -31.24 -34.83 -15.01
C ALA A 14 -30.60 -36.06 -14.36
N VAL A 15 -30.38 -37.08 -15.19
CA VAL A 15 -29.76 -38.36 -14.85
C VAL A 15 -28.23 -38.21 -14.74
N GLU A 16 -27.70 -38.50 -13.55
CA GLU A 16 -26.27 -38.56 -13.22
C GLU A 16 -25.65 -39.85 -13.81
N LYS A 17 -24.79 -39.75 -14.82
CA LYS A 17 -23.91 -40.85 -15.27
C LYS A 17 -22.49 -40.62 -14.76
N ARG A 18 -22.10 -41.39 -13.74
CA ARG A 18 -20.72 -41.50 -13.26
C ARG A 18 -19.93 -42.47 -14.11
N THR A 19 -18.90 -41.97 -14.79
CA THR A 19 -17.90 -42.81 -15.47
C THR A 19 -16.70 -42.99 -14.54
N LYS A 20 -16.50 -44.23 -14.06
CA LYS A 20 -15.29 -44.66 -13.35
C LYS A 20 -14.13 -44.75 -14.35
N ILE A 21 -13.06 -44.01 -14.10
CA ILE A 21 -11.76 -44.21 -14.77
C ILE A 21 -10.79 -44.72 -13.70
N SER A 22 -10.42 -45.99 -13.80
CA SER A 22 -9.35 -46.62 -13.02
C SER A 22 -8.04 -46.48 -13.79
N GLY A 23 -7.14 -45.62 -13.30
CA GLY A 23 -5.78 -45.46 -13.82
C GLY A 23 -4.77 -45.90 -12.76
N VAL A 24 -4.06 -46.99 -13.07
CA VAL A 24 -2.92 -47.52 -12.31
C VAL A 24 -1.69 -46.66 -12.63
N PHE A 25 -1.02 -46.12 -11.62
CA PHE A 25 0.28 -45.44 -11.77
C PHE A 25 1.41 -46.30 -11.14
N PRO A 26 2.54 -46.49 -11.83
CA PRO A 26 3.68 -47.20 -11.28
C PRO A 26 4.49 -46.32 -10.33
N VAL A 27 4.86 -46.91 -9.20
CA VAL A 27 5.82 -46.36 -8.23
C VAL A 27 7.22 -46.69 -8.76
N GLY A 28 7.96 -45.66 -9.19
CA GLY A 28 9.36 -45.78 -9.63
C GLY A 28 10.23 -44.78 -8.87
N GLY A 29 11.18 -45.30 -8.09
CA GLY A 29 12.07 -44.54 -7.24
C GLY A 29 13.15 -43.75 -7.98
N CYS A 30 13.58 -42.65 -7.36
CA CYS A 30 14.86 -41.99 -7.63
C CYS A 30 15.30 -41.24 -6.37
N GLY A 31 16.05 -41.93 -5.51
CA GLY A 31 16.84 -41.33 -4.45
C GLY A 31 18.31 -41.29 -4.84
N LEU A 32 19.06 -40.39 -4.19
CA LEU A 32 20.53 -40.44 -4.06
C LEU A 32 21.42 -39.67 -5.07
N LYS A 33 20.95 -38.59 -5.72
CA LYS A 33 21.86 -37.64 -6.41
C LYS A 33 21.77 -36.18 -5.99
N THR A 34 20.76 -35.79 -5.21
CA THR A 34 20.55 -34.38 -4.82
C THR A 34 21.25 -33.97 -3.51
N PHE A 35 21.66 -34.93 -2.67
CA PHE A 35 22.26 -34.63 -1.36
C PHE A 35 23.76 -34.26 -1.42
N LEU A 36 24.48 -34.63 -2.49
CA LEU A 36 25.91 -34.32 -2.60
C LEU A 36 26.19 -32.88 -3.08
N ALA A 37 25.23 -32.26 -3.79
CA ALA A 37 25.38 -30.90 -4.33
C ALA A 37 25.21 -29.81 -3.27
N VAL A 38 24.40 -30.05 -2.23
CA VAL A 38 24.15 -29.07 -1.15
C VAL A 38 25.32 -29.02 -0.15
N ALA A 39 25.96 -30.17 0.12
CA ALA A 39 27.11 -30.24 1.02
C ALA A 39 28.38 -29.57 0.45
N LEU A 40 28.54 -29.55 -0.88
CA LEU A 40 29.67 -28.90 -1.56
C LEU A 40 29.51 -27.37 -1.67
N MET A 41 28.27 -26.85 -1.73
CA MET A 41 28.05 -25.40 -1.73
C MET A 41 28.21 -24.76 -0.34
N ILE A 42 27.85 -25.46 0.74
CA ILE A 42 28.03 -24.94 2.11
C ILE A 42 29.52 -24.81 2.47
N LYS A 43 30.38 -25.69 1.92
CA LYS A 43 31.83 -25.63 2.17
C LYS A 43 32.53 -24.48 1.41
N PHE A 44 31.95 -24.02 0.30
CA PHE A 44 32.52 -22.93 -0.50
C PHE A 44 32.18 -21.54 0.05
N SER A 45 31.05 -21.39 0.76
CA SER A 45 30.65 -20.11 1.36
C SER A 45 31.39 -19.74 2.64
N PHE A 46 32.11 -20.67 3.28
CA PHE A 46 32.83 -20.42 4.54
C PHE A 46 34.31 -20.05 4.40
N MET A 47 34.86 -19.97 3.19
CA MET A 47 36.29 -19.69 2.99
C MET A 47 36.66 -18.21 2.79
N ASN A 48 35.72 -17.25 2.90
CA ASN A 48 36.01 -15.84 2.57
C ASN A 48 35.59 -14.78 3.62
N LEU A 49 35.46 -15.15 4.89
CA LEU A 49 35.23 -14.17 5.96
C LEU A 49 36.31 -14.28 7.04
N ASN A 50 37.16 -13.25 7.13
CA ASN A 50 38.07 -13.02 8.26
C ASN A 50 37.25 -12.64 9.49
N LEU A 51 36.72 -13.65 10.20
CA LEU A 51 36.12 -13.48 11.52
C LEU A 51 37.16 -13.80 12.60
N PRO A 52 37.23 -13.01 13.69
CA PRO A 52 38.12 -13.29 14.81
C PRO A 52 37.73 -14.60 15.51
N SER A 53 38.72 -15.26 16.11
CA SER A 53 38.53 -16.57 16.73
C SER A 53 37.47 -16.52 17.84
N PRO A 54 36.74 -17.63 18.10
CA PRO A 54 35.70 -17.69 19.13
C PRO A 54 36.15 -17.29 20.54
N LYS A 55 37.45 -17.35 20.83
CA LYS A 55 38.02 -16.92 22.12
C LYS A 55 37.97 -15.41 22.34
N THR A 56 37.97 -14.62 21.27
CA THR A 56 37.96 -13.15 21.35
C THR A 56 36.54 -12.62 21.58
N PHE A 57 35.53 -13.31 21.06
CA PHE A 57 34.11 -12.92 21.18
C PHE A 57 33.55 -13.16 22.60
N ILE A 58 34.04 -14.19 23.30
CA ILE A 58 33.61 -14.50 24.67
C ILE A 58 34.20 -13.50 25.68
N ALA A 59 35.36 -12.91 25.40
CA ALA A 59 35.97 -11.90 26.28
C ALA A 59 35.19 -10.56 26.24
N THR A 60 34.69 -10.16 25.07
CA THR A 60 33.96 -8.88 24.92
C THR A 60 32.57 -8.93 25.58
N LEU A 61 31.92 -10.09 25.63
CA LEU A 61 30.63 -10.27 26.31
C LEU A 61 30.74 -10.33 27.84
N ALA A 62 31.92 -10.60 28.39
CA ALA A 62 32.14 -10.66 29.84
C ALA A 62 32.30 -9.26 30.48
N ASP A 63 32.81 -8.28 29.72
CA ASP A 63 33.02 -6.91 30.23
C ASP A 63 31.72 -6.05 30.21
N GLU A 64 30.73 -6.41 29.40
CA GLU A 64 29.46 -5.67 29.31
C GLU A 64 28.44 -6.05 30.40
N VAL A 65 28.63 -7.17 31.11
CA VAL A 65 27.70 -7.66 32.13
C VAL A 65 28.08 -7.19 33.56
N GLN A 66 29.25 -6.59 33.76
CA GLN A 66 29.69 -6.11 35.09
C GLN A 66 29.38 -4.63 35.41
N ASN A 67 28.78 -3.87 34.48
CA ASN A 67 28.62 -2.42 34.66
C ASN A 67 27.19 -1.92 34.98
N GLU A 68 26.24 -2.81 35.26
CA GLU A 68 24.89 -2.43 35.72
C GLU A 68 24.56 -3.00 37.11
N SER A 69 25.31 -2.56 38.13
CA SER A 69 24.80 -2.62 39.50
C SER A 69 25.57 -1.66 40.40
N LEU A 70 25.08 -0.44 40.56
CA LEU A 70 25.34 0.43 41.73
C LEU A 70 24.47 1.70 41.61
N VAL A 71 23.23 1.62 42.07
CA VAL A 71 22.47 2.82 42.48
C VAL A 71 22.01 2.65 43.92
N ASN A 72 22.53 3.54 44.75
CA ASN A 72 22.29 3.67 46.18
C ASN A 72 20.88 4.27 46.42
N VAL A 73 20.04 3.60 47.23
CA VAL A 73 18.77 4.18 47.71
C VAL A 73 18.82 4.31 49.23
N LYS A 74 18.76 5.56 49.70
CA LYS A 74 18.41 5.91 51.09
C LYS A 74 16.93 6.28 51.14
N THR A 75 16.16 5.49 51.89
CA THR A 75 14.98 5.82 52.73
C THR A 75 14.11 7.04 52.36
N VAL A 76 12.81 6.81 52.09
CA VAL A 76 11.65 7.38 52.84
C VAL A 76 10.46 6.41 52.75
N SER A 77 9.67 6.41 53.82
CA SER A 77 8.58 5.55 54.29
C SER A 77 7.31 5.40 53.43
N SER A 78 6.70 4.21 53.59
CA SER A 78 5.26 3.89 53.71
C SER A 78 4.27 4.39 52.66
N VAL A 79 3.70 3.45 51.88
CA VAL A 79 2.24 3.22 51.72
C VAL A 79 2.06 1.79 51.20
N GLU A 80 1.20 1.00 51.84
CA GLU A 80 0.75 -0.33 51.40
C GLU A 80 -0.20 -0.20 50.19
N SER A 81 -0.02 -1.03 49.16
CA SER A 81 -1.14 -1.70 48.50
C SER A 81 -0.65 -2.86 47.61
N GLU A 82 -1.42 -3.94 47.67
CA GLU A 82 -1.22 -5.24 47.04
C GLU A 82 -1.28 -5.16 45.51
N ILE A 83 -0.30 -5.76 44.81
CA ILE A 83 -0.46 -6.16 43.40
C ILE A 83 0.06 -7.58 43.20
N SER A 84 -0.86 -8.40 42.70
CA SER A 84 -0.73 -9.81 42.31
C SER A 84 0.33 -10.03 41.23
N SER A 85 1.26 -10.95 41.51
CA SER A 85 2.28 -11.44 40.59
C SER A 85 1.77 -12.62 39.75
N SER A 86 1.21 -12.35 38.59
CA SER A 86 0.94 -13.39 37.58
C SER A 86 0.91 -12.84 36.15
N SER A 87 2.05 -12.46 35.57
CA SER A 87 2.10 -12.10 34.13
C SER A 87 3.44 -12.22 33.40
N ILE A 88 4.50 -12.79 33.98
CA ILE A 88 5.84 -12.79 33.34
C ILE A 88 6.10 -14.05 32.45
N SER A 89 5.21 -15.05 32.44
CA SER A 89 5.47 -16.31 31.70
C SER A 89 4.96 -16.35 30.25
N SER A 90 4.32 -15.29 29.74
CA SER A 90 3.60 -15.32 28.44
C SER A 90 4.30 -14.61 27.28
N MET A 91 5.38 -13.84 27.51
CA MET A 91 6.03 -13.06 26.43
C MET A 91 7.05 -13.86 25.60
N THR A 92 7.66 -14.92 26.13
CA THR A 92 8.72 -15.66 25.41
C THR A 92 8.18 -16.66 24.39
N PHE A 93 6.91 -17.07 24.50
CA PHE A 93 6.31 -18.04 23.59
C PHE A 93 5.78 -17.42 22.29
N VAL A 94 5.44 -16.12 22.30
CA VAL A 94 4.89 -15.39 21.14
C VAL A 94 5.98 -15.07 20.09
N SER A 95 7.21 -14.81 20.52
CA SER A 95 8.32 -14.41 19.62
C SER A 95 8.73 -15.49 18.61
N LYS A 96 8.70 -16.78 18.99
CA LYS A 96 9.13 -17.87 18.11
C LYS A 96 8.14 -18.20 16.98
N ASP A 97 6.86 -17.91 17.18
CA ASP A 97 5.82 -18.21 16.18
C ASP A 97 5.72 -17.12 15.10
N MET A 98 6.00 -15.85 15.45
CA MET A 98 6.05 -14.75 14.47
C MET A 98 7.16 -14.94 13.44
N SER A 99 8.33 -15.46 13.84
CA SER A 99 9.46 -15.71 12.95
C SER A 99 9.13 -16.75 11.87
N LYS A 100 8.37 -17.81 12.21
CA LYS A 100 7.92 -18.83 11.24
C LYS A 100 6.85 -18.31 10.28
N GLN A 101 6.04 -17.34 10.71
CA GLN A 101 5.04 -16.68 9.86
C GLN A 101 5.67 -15.72 8.86
N GLN A 102 6.72 -14.98 9.25
CA GLN A 102 7.50 -14.17 8.31
C GLN A 102 8.11 -15.02 7.19
N GLU A 103 8.61 -16.22 7.49
CA GLU A 103 9.11 -17.14 6.46
C GLU A 103 8.01 -17.67 5.52
N ALA A 104 6.79 -17.93 6.03
CA ALA A 104 5.68 -18.43 5.21
C ALA A 104 5.10 -17.35 4.27
N ILE A 105 5.03 -16.10 4.73
CA ILE A 105 4.63 -14.94 3.91
C ILE A 105 5.71 -14.63 2.87
N GLN A 106 6.99 -14.68 3.25
CA GLN A 106 8.10 -14.51 2.31
C GLN A 106 8.13 -15.58 1.21
N ARG A 107 7.81 -16.85 1.51
CA ARG A 107 7.78 -17.93 0.50
C ARG A 107 6.70 -17.76 -0.57
N ASN A 108 5.60 -17.08 -0.27
CA ASN A 108 4.56 -16.77 -1.26
C ASN A 108 4.85 -15.47 -2.04
N GLY A 109 5.56 -14.50 -1.45
CA GLY A 109 5.98 -13.26 -2.12
C GLY A 109 7.23 -13.39 -3.00
N THR A 110 8.11 -14.36 -2.75
CA THR A 110 9.42 -14.49 -3.41
C THR A 110 9.36 -14.99 -4.85
N ASN A 111 8.27 -15.64 -5.28
CA ASN A 111 8.13 -16.11 -6.67
C ASN A 111 7.97 -14.97 -7.71
N PHE A 112 7.89 -13.70 -7.27
CA PHE A 112 7.74 -12.55 -8.16
C PHE A 112 8.99 -11.67 -8.29
N ILE A 113 10.03 -11.84 -7.45
CA ILE A 113 11.10 -10.83 -7.28
C ILE A 113 12.45 -11.20 -7.94
N GLN A 114 12.66 -12.43 -8.40
CA GLN A 114 14.01 -12.90 -8.79
C GLN A 114 14.61 -12.37 -10.11
N ASN A 115 13.97 -11.43 -10.84
CA ASN A 115 14.53 -10.89 -12.09
C ASN A 115 14.41 -9.35 -12.17
N TYR A 116 15.00 -8.62 -11.23
CA TYR A 116 15.06 -7.15 -11.31
C TYR A 116 16.50 -6.61 -11.23
N ASN A 117 17.05 -6.25 -12.39
CA ASN A 117 18.26 -5.43 -12.48
C ASN A 117 17.86 -3.97 -12.21
N GLY A 118 18.46 -3.36 -11.19
CA GLY A 118 18.10 -2.01 -10.70
C GLY A 118 18.19 -0.90 -11.77
N PRO A 119 17.50 0.24 -11.56
CA PRO A 119 17.57 1.36 -12.48
C PRO A 119 18.97 2.01 -12.43
N LYS A 120 19.55 2.25 -13.61
CA LYS A 120 20.75 3.09 -13.77
C LYS A 120 20.42 4.52 -13.31
N GLU A 121 21.33 5.13 -12.56
CA GLU A 121 21.30 6.55 -12.20
C GLU A 121 21.03 7.40 -13.46
N ARG A 122 19.95 8.18 -13.44
CA ARG A 122 19.52 9.00 -14.58
C ARG A 122 19.38 10.45 -14.12
N GLY A 123 20.10 11.36 -14.79
CA GLY A 123 19.93 12.80 -14.63
C GLY A 123 18.53 13.26 -15.02
N SER A 124 18.16 14.45 -14.56
CA SER A 124 16.84 15.07 -14.75
C SER A 124 16.34 14.93 -16.20
N PRO A 125 15.20 14.27 -16.47
CA PRO A 125 14.70 14.13 -17.82
C PRO A 125 14.23 15.49 -18.34
N SER A 126 14.83 15.94 -19.44
CA SER A 126 14.21 16.99 -20.25
C SER A 126 12.90 16.45 -20.81
N MET A 127 11.78 17.12 -20.54
CA MET A 127 10.46 16.74 -21.06
C MET A 127 10.28 16.97 -22.57
N VAL A 128 11.32 17.44 -23.27
CA VAL A 128 11.28 17.64 -24.72
C VAL A 128 11.60 16.32 -25.43
N PRO A 129 10.65 15.72 -26.17
CA PRO A 129 10.91 14.49 -26.90
C PRO A 129 11.90 14.73 -28.04
N SER A 130 12.87 13.84 -28.18
CA SER A 130 13.72 13.73 -29.38
C SER A 130 12.84 13.30 -30.57
N ASN A 131 12.94 14.01 -31.70
CA ASN A 131 12.15 13.83 -32.93
C ASN A 131 12.41 12.51 -33.72
N ASN A 132 12.94 11.46 -33.09
CA ASN A 132 13.14 10.17 -33.77
C ASN A 132 11.83 9.36 -33.75
N SER A 133 11.14 9.35 -34.89
CA SER A 133 9.79 8.86 -35.11
C SER A 133 9.62 7.35 -35.31
N ASP A 134 10.69 6.55 -35.27
CA ASP A 134 10.62 5.18 -35.81
C ASP A 134 10.39 4.07 -34.78
N THR A 135 10.27 4.42 -33.49
CA THR A 135 9.68 3.50 -32.51
C THR A 135 8.69 4.27 -31.67
N ASN A 136 7.40 4.08 -31.95
CA ASN A 136 6.27 4.44 -31.07
C ASN A 136 6.31 3.60 -29.77
N GLU A 137 7.49 3.48 -29.14
CA GLU A 137 7.62 2.88 -27.84
C GLU A 137 6.99 3.86 -26.85
N ILE A 138 5.77 3.53 -26.46
CA ILE A 138 5.05 4.33 -25.50
C ILE A 138 5.84 4.30 -24.21
N VAL A 139 6.36 5.46 -23.85
CA VAL A 139 7.05 5.62 -22.58
C VAL A 139 5.98 5.77 -21.51
N PHE A 140 5.87 4.76 -20.66
CA PHE A 140 5.03 4.83 -19.47
C PHE A 140 5.75 5.74 -18.46
N THR A 141 5.47 7.04 -18.51
CA THR A 141 6.25 8.05 -17.77
C THR A 141 5.89 8.10 -16.30
N HIS A 142 4.65 8.39 -15.94
CA HIS A 142 4.24 8.58 -14.55
C HIS A 142 3.12 7.61 -14.16
N TYR A 143 3.25 6.98 -13.01
CA TYR A 143 2.26 6.08 -12.45
C TYR A 143 1.84 6.53 -11.07
N LEU A 144 0.53 6.57 -10.83
CA LEU A 144 -0.04 6.86 -9.53
C LEU A 144 -0.83 5.63 -9.04
N GLY A 145 -0.33 4.98 -8.00
CA GLY A 145 -0.96 3.82 -7.37
C GLY A 145 -2.31 4.19 -6.75
N HIS A 146 -3.37 3.48 -7.13
CA HIS A 146 -4.75 3.82 -6.79
C HIS A 146 -5.21 3.30 -5.41
N ILE A 147 -4.27 3.07 -4.50
CA ILE A 147 -4.56 2.62 -3.14
C ILE A 147 -3.96 3.67 -2.18
N PRO A 148 -4.76 4.18 -1.21
CA PRO A 148 -6.20 3.97 -1.03
C PRO A 148 -7.02 4.64 -2.15
N LYS A 149 -8.12 4.00 -2.58
CA LYS A 149 -8.96 4.48 -3.71
C LYS A 149 -9.42 5.93 -3.54
N SER A 150 -9.95 6.29 -2.38
CA SER A 150 -10.45 7.65 -2.12
C SER A 150 -9.33 8.68 -2.09
N GLY A 151 -8.24 8.38 -1.38
CA GLY A 151 -7.09 9.28 -1.25
C GLY A 151 -6.42 9.55 -2.59
N THR A 152 -6.15 8.50 -3.38
CA THR A 152 -5.56 8.68 -4.70
C THR A 152 -6.53 9.34 -5.69
N SER A 153 -7.83 9.05 -5.62
CA SER A 153 -8.82 9.73 -6.48
C SER A 153 -8.90 11.22 -6.18
N TYR A 154 -8.86 11.61 -4.90
CA TYR A 154 -8.72 13.02 -4.49
C TYR A 154 -7.45 13.61 -5.08
N ALA A 155 -6.30 12.97 -4.84
CA ALA A 155 -5.01 13.47 -5.29
C ALA A 155 -4.98 13.66 -6.82
N PHE A 156 -5.47 12.69 -7.57
CA PHE A 156 -5.54 12.76 -9.03
C PHE A 156 -6.43 13.92 -9.52
N GLY A 157 -7.59 14.12 -8.86
CA GLY A 157 -8.47 15.25 -9.14
C GLY A 157 -7.82 16.61 -8.83
N ALA A 158 -7.15 16.71 -7.68
CA ALA A 158 -6.42 17.91 -7.26
C ALA A 158 -5.26 18.22 -8.21
N LEU A 159 -4.43 17.23 -8.53
CA LEU A 159 -3.34 17.34 -9.52
C LEU A 159 -3.84 17.88 -10.86
N THR A 160 -4.93 17.31 -11.38
CA THR A 160 -5.51 17.74 -12.65
C THR A 160 -5.99 19.20 -12.58
N ARG A 161 -6.63 19.58 -11.48
CA ARG A 161 -7.18 20.93 -11.28
C ARG A 161 -6.06 21.97 -11.19
N ILE A 162 -5.07 21.75 -10.33
CA ILE A 162 -3.94 22.67 -10.16
C ILE A 162 -3.17 22.78 -11.47
N LEU A 163 -2.83 21.65 -12.12
CA LEU A 163 -2.14 21.66 -13.40
C LEU A 163 -2.87 22.52 -14.44
N SER A 164 -4.20 22.40 -14.50
CA SER A 164 -5.02 23.17 -15.43
C SER A 164 -5.13 24.67 -15.12
N THR A 165 -4.60 25.14 -14.00
CA THR A 165 -4.56 26.57 -13.64
C THR A 165 -3.14 27.13 -13.63
N MET A 166 -2.12 26.31 -13.86
CA MET A 166 -0.72 26.75 -13.84
C MET A 166 -0.38 27.62 -15.06
N PRO A 167 0.27 28.80 -14.86
CA PRO A 167 0.71 29.68 -15.95
C PRO A 167 1.64 29.00 -16.96
N GLU A 168 2.45 28.04 -16.51
CA GLU A 168 3.37 27.26 -17.36
C GLU A 168 2.62 26.25 -18.23
N TYR A 169 1.47 25.77 -17.77
CA TYR A 169 0.67 24.78 -18.48
C TYR A 169 -0.26 25.40 -19.53
N GLN A 170 -0.83 26.59 -19.27
CA GLN A 170 -1.79 27.25 -20.17
C GLN A 170 -1.32 27.44 -21.61
N PRO A 171 -0.06 27.82 -21.89
CA PRO A 171 0.40 28.07 -23.25
C PRO A 171 0.59 26.79 -24.07
N LEU A 172 0.67 25.62 -23.44
CA LEU A 172 0.94 24.35 -24.11
C LEU A 172 -0.22 23.94 -25.02
N LYS A 173 0.09 23.50 -26.23
CA LYS A 173 -0.91 23.10 -27.25
C LYS A 173 -0.68 21.68 -27.75
N GLY A 174 -1.76 21.04 -28.21
CA GLY A 174 -1.71 19.71 -28.82
C GLY A 174 -0.97 18.68 -27.95
N LEU A 175 0.12 18.12 -28.48
CA LEU A 175 0.90 17.06 -27.83
C LEU A 175 1.82 17.57 -26.71
N GLU A 176 2.11 18.87 -26.66
CA GLU A 176 2.82 19.47 -25.54
C GLU A 176 1.95 19.47 -24.29
N ARG A 177 0.62 19.57 -24.48
CA ARG A 177 -0.34 19.47 -23.41
C ARG A 177 -0.43 18.04 -22.91
N PHE A 178 -0.20 17.87 -21.62
CA PHE A 178 -0.18 16.57 -20.97
C PHE A 178 -1.20 16.49 -19.83
N ARG A 179 -1.64 15.30 -19.47
CA ARG A 179 -2.65 15.12 -18.42
C ARG A 179 -2.54 13.78 -17.73
N GLY A 180 -3.14 13.74 -16.54
CA GLY A 180 -3.53 12.49 -15.91
C GLY A 180 -4.63 11.78 -16.72
N CYS A 181 -4.54 10.46 -16.78
CA CYS A 181 -5.54 9.57 -17.34
C CYS A 181 -5.93 8.50 -16.30
N ASN A 182 -7.16 8.62 -15.79
CA ASN A 182 -7.72 7.66 -14.85
C ASN A 182 -8.25 6.45 -15.63
N MET A 183 -7.60 5.31 -15.44
CA MET A 183 -7.94 4.07 -16.13
C MET A 183 -8.80 3.14 -15.26
N ALA A 184 -9.29 3.63 -14.12
CA ALA A 184 -10.17 2.95 -13.18
C ALA A 184 -9.69 1.52 -12.89
N ALA A 185 -10.58 0.53 -13.01
CA ALA A 185 -10.31 -0.88 -12.77
C ALA A 185 -9.38 -1.56 -13.81
N THR A 186 -8.76 -0.83 -14.73
CA THR A 186 -7.92 -1.45 -15.77
C THR A 186 -6.55 -1.85 -15.21
N GLN A 187 -6.21 -3.13 -15.32
CA GLN A 187 -4.91 -3.62 -14.86
C GLN A 187 -3.72 -3.04 -15.62
N VAL A 188 -2.67 -2.65 -14.90
CA VAL A 188 -1.40 -2.17 -15.49
C VAL A 188 -0.84 -3.19 -16.48
N LYS A 189 -0.90 -4.50 -16.21
CA LYS A 189 -0.40 -5.54 -17.14
C LYS A 189 -1.04 -5.50 -18.55
N LYS A 190 -2.20 -4.85 -18.70
CA LYS A 190 -2.88 -4.69 -19.99
C LYS A 190 -2.54 -3.35 -20.67
N TRP A 191 -1.52 -2.64 -20.19
CA TRP A 191 -1.27 -1.25 -20.58
C TRP A 191 -1.00 -1.07 -22.07
N LYS A 192 -0.07 -1.87 -22.62
CA LYS A 192 0.31 -1.84 -24.04
C LYS A 192 -0.84 -2.08 -25.03
N LYS A 193 -1.97 -2.65 -24.58
CA LYS A 193 -3.10 -3.02 -25.44
C LYS A 193 -4.33 -2.13 -25.28
N LYS A 194 -4.46 -1.40 -24.16
CA LYS A 194 -5.73 -0.76 -23.79
C LYS A 194 -5.63 0.70 -23.38
N PHE A 195 -4.42 1.22 -23.15
CA PHE A 195 -4.31 2.55 -22.58
C PHE A 195 -4.35 3.56 -23.70
N MET A 196 -5.29 4.50 -23.59
CA MET A 196 -5.39 5.61 -24.52
C MET A 196 -4.15 6.49 -24.33
N TYR A 197 -3.45 6.79 -25.43
CA TYR A 197 -2.30 7.68 -25.41
C TYR A 197 -2.72 9.14 -25.38
N GLN A 198 -3.95 9.43 -25.79
CA GLN A 198 -4.50 10.77 -25.86
C GLN A 198 -5.96 10.75 -25.43
N TYR A 199 -6.38 11.82 -24.76
CA TYR A 199 -7.79 12.08 -24.46
C TYR A 199 -8.08 13.55 -24.76
N GLY A 200 -9.02 13.82 -25.66
CA GLY A 200 -9.36 15.19 -26.08
C GLY A 200 -8.16 15.95 -26.66
N GLY A 201 -7.31 15.27 -27.44
CA GLY A 201 -6.13 15.87 -28.08
C GLY A 201 -4.94 16.14 -27.15
N SER A 202 -5.05 15.86 -25.84
CA SER A 202 -3.94 15.97 -24.88
C SER A 202 -3.31 14.61 -24.62
N ARG A 203 -1.98 14.55 -24.51
CA ARG A 203 -1.23 13.33 -24.24
C ARG A 203 -1.44 12.86 -22.79
N CYS A 204 -1.72 11.57 -22.61
CA CYS A 204 -1.65 10.95 -21.29
C CYS A 204 -0.18 10.79 -20.88
N THR A 205 0.21 11.33 -19.73
CA THR A 205 1.58 11.19 -19.19
C THR A 205 1.61 10.71 -17.75
N MET A 206 0.48 10.75 -17.04
CA MET A 206 0.28 10.11 -15.76
C MET A 206 -0.90 9.17 -15.82
N TRP A 207 -0.74 7.93 -15.38
CA TRP A 207 -1.85 6.97 -15.32
C TRP A 207 -2.12 6.51 -13.90
N MET A 208 -3.41 6.40 -13.58
CA MET A 208 -3.91 5.86 -12.31
C MET A 208 -4.76 4.62 -12.59
N THR A 209 -4.53 3.53 -11.85
CA THR A 209 -5.21 2.23 -12.06
C THR A 209 -5.48 1.50 -10.73
N GLU A 210 -6.66 0.89 -10.55
CA GLU A 210 -7.01 0.11 -9.35
C GLU A 210 -6.20 -1.18 -9.20
N PRO A 211 -6.12 -2.09 -10.20
CA PRO A 211 -5.58 -3.41 -9.98
C PRO A 211 -4.18 -3.48 -10.58
N GLY A 212 -3.18 -3.23 -9.75
CA GLY A 212 -1.81 -3.27 -10.20
C GLY A 212 -0.87 -3.04 -9.05
N LEU A 213 -0.20 -4.11 -8.66
CA LEU A 213 1.07 -4.09 -7.96
C LEU A 213 1.98 -3.03 -8.61
N TYR A 214 2.91 -2.47 -7.82
CA TYR A 214 4.04 -1.69 -8.32
C TYR A 214 4.50 -2.16 -9.70
N THR A 215 4.69 -1.22 -10.63
CA THR A 215 5.11 -1.50 -11.99
C THR A 215 6.49 -0.90 -12.25
N PRO A 216 7.50 -1.74 -12.57
CA PRO A 216 8.83 -1.23 -12.92
C PRO A 216 8.87 -0.55 -14.30
N ASP A 217 7.81 -0.72 -15.10
CA ASP A 217 7.70 -0.12 -16.43
C ASP A 217 7.53 1.41 -16.36
N ALA A 218 7.05 1.95 -15.24
CA ALA A 218 6.87 3.38 -15.07
C ALA A 218 8.21 4.05 -14.73
N MET A 219 8.55 5.14 -15.41
CA MET A 219 9.76 5.91 -15.09
C MET A 219 9.68 6.54 -13.70
N HIS A 220 8.49 7.03 -13.35
CA HIS A 220 8.18 7.70 -12.09
C HIS A 220 6.95 7.07 -11.49
N SER A 221 7.00 6.70 -10.21
CA SER A 221 5.89 6.04 -9.52
C SER A 221 5.59 6.74 -8.21
N TYR A 222 4.29 6.94 -7.95
CA TYR A 222 3.78 7.62 -6.77
C TYR A 222 2.75 6.73 -6.08
N VAL A 223 2.74 6.71 -4.76
CA VAL A 223 1.70 6.04 -3.98
C VAL A 223 1.35 6.85 -2.75
N ILE A 224 0.18 6.63 -2.18
CA ILE A 224 -0.28 7.27 -0.96
C ILE A 224 -0.63 6.16 0.03
N ILE A 225 -0.18 6.25 1.27
CA ILE A 225 -0.48 5.29 2.34
C ILE A 225 -1.38 5.96 3.38
N ARG A 226 -2.25 5.17 3.98
CA ARG A 226 -3.19 5.61 5.02
C ARG A 226 -2.98 4.80 6.30
N GLU A 227 -3.30 5.42 7.43
CA GLU A 227 -3.34 4.74 8.73
C GLU A 227 -4.15 3.41 8.64
N PRO A 228 -3.56 2.26 9.02
CA PRO A 228 -4.15 0.94 8.72
C PRO A 228 -5.53 0.67 9.32
N ILE A 229 -5.82 1.15 10.53
CA ILE A 229 -7.12 0.95 11.19
C ILE A 229 -8.19 1.73 10.43
N SER A 230 -7.97 3.03 10.24
CA SER A 230 -8.84 3.93 9.47
C SER A 230 -9.07 3.42 8.05
N HIS A 231 -8.04 2.85 7.43
CA HIS A 231 -8.16 2.25 6.10
C HIS A 231 -9.04 0.99 6.15
N THR A 232 -8.84 0.10 7.12
CA THR A 232 -9.64 -1.12 7.33
C THR A 232 -11.12 -0.81 7.54
N VAL A 233 -11.43 0.17 8.38
CA VAL A 233 -12.80 0.67 8.59
C VAL A 233 -13.38 1.20 7.28
N SER A 234 -12.61 2.00 6.55
CA SER A 234 -13.02 2.54 5.25
C SER A 234 -13.30 1.45 4.22
N MET A 235 -12.56 0.34 4.23
CA MET A 235 -12.76 -0.79 3.32
C MET A 235 -14.10 -1.48 3.57
N TYR A 236 -14.45 -1.75 4.83
CA TYR A 236 -15.72 -2.36 5.21
C TYR A 236 -16.91 -1.50 4.76
N PHE A 237 -16.94 -0.23 5.17
CA PHE A 237 -18.07 0.66 4.85
C PHE A 237 -18.16 0.98 3.36
N HIS A 238 -17.03 1.04 2.64
CA HIS A 238 -17.08 1.12 1.18
C HIS A 238 -17.81 -0.08 0.57
N CYS A 239 -17.52 -1.30 1.00
CA CYS A 239 -18.22 -2.48 0.48
C CYS A 239 -19.68 -2.60 0.95
N LYS A 240 -19.97 -2.15 2.17
CA LYS A 240 -21.31 -2.30 2.77
C LYS A 240 -22.29 -1.22 2.31
N GLU A 241 -21.82 0.01 2.13
CA GLU A 241 -22.67 1.19 1.99
C GLU A 241 -22.56 1.87 0.64
N SER A 242 -21.42 1.77 -0.05
CA SER A 242 -21.24 2.49 -1.30
C SER A 242 -22.20 2.00 -2.39
N ARG A 243 -22.62 2.94 -3.24
CA ARG A 243 -23.49 2.64 -4.38
C ARG A 243 -22.87 1.61 -5.33
N ASP A 244 -21.55 1.65 -5.49
CA ASP A 244 -20.82 0.78 -6.41
C ASP A 244 -20.81 -0.68 -5.94
N HIS A 245 -20.92 -0.92 -4.63
CA HIS A 245 -20.94 -2.25 -4.04
C HIS A 245 -22.32 -2.72 -3.54
N LYS A 246 -23.38 -1.90 -3.71
CA LYS A 246 -24.74 -2.21 -3.23
C LYS A 246 -25.25 -3.60 -3.64
N ARG A 247 -24.89 -4.09 -4.84
CA ARG A 247 -25.30 -5.42 -5.34
C ARG A 247 -24.57 -6.58 -4.66
N LEU A 248 -23.46 -6.35 -3.99
CA LEU A 248 -22.63 -7.37 -3.32
C LEU A 248 -22.63 -7.20 -1.80
N ALA A 249 -23.15 -6.09 -1.28
CA ALA A 249 -23.19 -5.77 0.15
C ALA A 249 -23.87 -6.86 1.02
N TYR A 250 -24.77 -7.67 0.45
CA TYR A 250 -25.40 -8.81 1.16
C TYR A 250 -24.43 -9.96 1.46
N ARG A 251 -23.29 -10.03 0.77
CA ARG A 251 -22.25 -11.05 1.01
C ARG A 251 -21.29 -10.66 2.13
N MET A 252 -21.24 -9.37 2.47
CA MET A 252 -20.48 -8.88 3.61
C MET A 252 -21.19 -9.27 4.90
N PRO A 253 -20.44 -9.60 5.98
CA PRO A 253 -20.99 -9.69 7.32
C PRO A 253 -21.89 -8.47 7.65
N PRO A 254 -22.98 -8.65 8.41
CA PRO A 254 -23.93 -7.58 8.71
C PRO A 254 -23.32 -6.46 9.56
N THR A 255 -22.33 -6.77 10.40
CA THR A 255 -21.69 -5.82 11.30
C THR A 255 -20.18 -5.72 11.05
N PHE A 256 -19.59 -4.57 11.42
CA PHE A 256 -18.14 -4.38 11.35
C PHE A 256 -17.40 -5.35 12.28
N ASP A 257 -17.96 -5.61 13.48
CA ASP A 257 -17.42 -6.59 14.44
C ASP A 257 -17.30 -7.99 13.85
N GLU A 258 -18.37 -8.49 13.22
CA GLU A 258 -18.35 -9.81 12.59
C GLU A 258 -17.34 -9.89 11.45
N TRP A 259 -17.17 -8.81 10.69
CA TRP A 259 -16.18 -8.76 9.62
C TRP A 259 -14.73 -8.74 10.14
N VAL A 260 -14.44 -7.92 11.15
CA VAL A 260 -13.13 -7.89 11.82
C VAL A 260 -12.80 -9.25 12.42
N GLN A 261 -13.74 -9.85 13.15
CA GLN A 261 -13.58 -11.17 13.76
C GLN A 261 -13.37 -12.28 12.72
N ALA A 262 -14.09 -12.22 11.60
CA ALA A 262 -13.93 -13.20 10.52
C ALA A 262 -12.52 -13.17 9.93
N TRP A 263 -11.96 -11.97 9.67
CA TRP A 263 -10.61 -11.84 9.13
C TRP A 263 -9.51 -12.15 10.13
N HIS A 264 -9.69 -11.75 11.39
CA HIS A 264 -8.79 -12.15 12.48
C HIS A 264 -8.70 -13.68 12.59
N THR A 265 -9.86 -14.36 12.58
CA THR A 265 -9.92 -15.83 12.63
C THR A 265 -9.23 -16.48 11.41
N ALA A 266 -9.27 -15.82 10.25
CA ALA A 266 -8.65 -16.31 9.02
C ALA A 266 -7.12 -16.26 9.02
N LEU A 267 -6.47 -15.43 9.85
CA LEU A 267 -5.01 -15.28 9.89
C LEU A 267 -4.25 -16.61 10.02
N ARG A 268 -4.83 -17.57 10.75
CA ARG A 268 -4.21 -18.86 11.03
C ARG A 268 -5.06 -20.03 10.55
N ASN A 269 -6.08 -19.76 9.75
CA ASN A 269 -7.02 -20.78 9.29
C ASN A 269 -7.29 -20.63 7.79
N ALA A 270 -6.58 -21.44 6.99
CA ALA A 270 -6.68 -21.42 5.54
C ALA A 270 -8.10 -21.73 5.02
N THR A 271 -8.91 -22.48 5.77
CA THR A 271 -10.31 -22.72 5.43
C THR A 271 -11.13 -21.46 5.60
N LYS A 272 -10.98 -20.76 6.73
CA LYS A 272 -11.64 -19.46 6.96
C LYS A 272 -11.18 -18.38 5.99
N LEU A 273 -9.90 -18.37 5.63
CA LEU A 273 -9.40 -17.49 4.58
C LEU A 273 -10.07 -17.73 3.23
N ARG A 274 -10.35 -18.99 2.86
CA ARG A 274 -11.10 -19.30 1.63
C ARG A 274 -12.57 -18.90 1.74
N GLU A 275 -13.22 -19.17 2.87
CA GLU A 275 -14.61 -18.76 3.12
C GLU A 275 -14.77 -17.23 3.04
N ASN A 276 -13.85 -16.46 3.64
CA ASN A 276 -13.93 -15.00 3.63
C ASN A 276 -13.77 -14.38 2.22
N LYS A 277 -13.17 -15.10 1.26
CA LYS A 277 -13.11 -14.62 -0.14
C LYS A 277 -14.51 -14.50 -0.77
N ASP A 278 -15.51 -15.18 -0.23
CA ASP A 278 -16.89 -15.07 -0.71
C ASP A 278 -17.58 -13.76 -0.30
N PHE A 279 -16.98 -12.96 0.59
CA PHE A 279 -17.48 -11.61 0.94
C PHE A 279 -17.52 -10.67 -0.27
N ALA A 280 -16.90 -11.02 -1.40
CA ALA A 280 -16.90 -10.26 -2.65
C ALA A 280 -16.47 -8.79 -2.48
N CYS A 281 -15.49 -8.60 -1.60
CA CYS A 281 -14.92 -7.33 -1.18
C CYS A 281 -13.39 -7.49 -1.04
N TYR A 282 -12.73 -6.50 -0.45
CA TYR A 282 -11.31 -6.51 -0.14
C TYR A 282 -10.92 -7.62 0.85
N ASP A 283 -9.68 -8.11 0.70
CA ASP A 283 -8.93 -8.84 1.72
C ASP A 283 -8.14 -7.81 2.55
N PRO A 284 -8.48 -7.59 3.84
CA PRO A 284 -7.81 -6.60 4.65
C PRO A 284 -6.48 -7.09 5.24
N ILE A 285 -6.06 -8.34 5.05
CA ILE A 285 -4.79 -8.81 5.63
C ILE A 285 -3.63 -8.10 4.91
N ASP A 286 -2.91 -7.25 5.64
CA ASP A 286 -1.77 -6.44 5.15
C ASP A 286 -2.00 -5.83 3.76
N PHE A 287 -3.19 -5.29 3.53
CA PHE A 287 -3.67 -4.88 2.21
C PHE A 287 -2.77 -3.87 1.52
N GLN A 288 -2.29 -2.84 2.21
CA GLN A 288 -1.46 -1.78 1.60
C GLN A 288 -0.09 -2.32 1.23
N SER A 289 0.55 -3.07 2.13
CA SER A 289 1.85 -3.69 1.90
C SER A 289 1.79 -4.66 0.74
N ASN A 290 0.74 -5.49 0.68
CA ASN A 290 0.50 -6.39 -0.44
C ASN A 290 0.27 -5.62 -1.75
N ALA A 291 -0.52 -4.54 -1.71
CA ALA A 291 -0.82 -3.72 -2.87
C ALA A 291 0.42 -3.05 -3.48
N ILE A 292 1.32 -2.53 -2.65
CA ILE A 292 2.54 -1.85 -3.12
C ILE A 292 3.75 -2.78 -3.23
N ALA A 293 3.54 -4.08 -2.97
CA ALA A 293 4.57 -5.11 -2.90
C ALA A 293 5.72 -4.76 -1.92
N TYR A 294 5.40 -4.19 -0.76
CA TYR A 294 6.39 -3.82 0.26
C TYR A 294 7.08 -5.05 0.85
N ASN A 295 8.41 -5.00 0.95
CA ASN A 295 9.21 -6.02 1.64
C ASN A 295 9.76 -5.48 2.97
N PRO A 296 9.21 -5.90 4.11
CA PRO A 296 9.63 -5.41 5.44
C PRO A 296 11.11 -5.66 5.74
N SER A 297 11.70 -6.72 5.18
CA SER A 297 13.12 -7.05 5.41
C SER A 297 14.08 -6.09 4.70
N LEU A 298 13.61 -5.36 3.71
CA LEU A 298 14.37 -4.33 2.99
C LEU A 298 14.01 -2.91 3.47
N GLY A 299 12.89 -2.76 4.17
CA GLY A 299 12.45 -1.52 4.80
C GLY A 299 12.42 -0.34 3.83
N LYS A 300 13.05 0.76 4.24
CA LYS A 300 13.09 2.03 3.49
C LYS A 300 13.60 1.90 2.07
N GLU A 301 14.63 1.09 1.86
CA GLU A 301 15.28 0.97 0.55
C GLU A 301 14.39 0.30 -0.50
N ASP A 302 13.51 -0.61 -0.07
CA ASP A 302 12.52 -1.22 -0.95
C ASP A 302 11.57 -0.16 -1.53
N LEU A 303 11.10 0.73 -0.66
CA LEU A 303 10.16 1.79 -1.02
C LEU A 303 10.83 2.85 -1.89
N ARG A 304 12.02 3.35 -1.50
CA ARG A 304 12.75 4.37 -2.29
C ARG A 304 13.14 3.90 -3.68
N LYS A 305 13.39 2.60 -3.85
CA LYS A 305 13.69 1.99 -5.15
C LYS A 305 12.46 1.91 -6.06
N LYS A 306 11.27 1.74 -5.49
CA LYS A 306 10.02 1.54 -6.24
C LYS A 306 9.26 2.84 -6.48
N TRP A 307 9.24 3.72 -5.50
CA TRP A 307 8.36 4.87 -5.44
C TRP A 307 9.17 6.15 -5.28
N GLU A 308 8.98 7.08 -6.21
CA GLU A 308 9.58 8.40 -6.15
C GLU A 308 8.97 9.23 -5.02
N ILE A 309 7.64 9.13 -4.82
CA ILE A 309 6.92 9.70 -3.67
C ILE A 309 6.08 8.60 -3.01
N VAL A 310 6.18 8.52 -1.67
CA VAL A 310 5.31 7.71 -0.81
C VAL A 310 4.59 8.66 0.14
N GLY A 311 3.41 9.10 -0.28
CA GLY A 311 2.63 10.12 0.42
C GLY A 311 1.92 9.61 1.66
N ASP A 312 1.69 10.52 2.61
CA ASP A 312 0.84 10.29 3.78
C ASP A 312 -0.56 10.87 3.52
N ASN A 313 -1.58 10.02 3.62
CA ASN A 313 -2.98 10.42 3.45
C ASN A 313 -3.45 11.44 4.51
N ALA A 314 -2.86 11.47 5.71
CA ALA A 314 -3.18 12.47 6.72
C ALA A 314 -2.65 13.87 6.34
N GLN A 315 -1.63 13.92 5.48
CA GLN A 315 -1.04 15.14 4.92
C GLN A 315 -1.30 15.23 3.41
N MET A 316 -2.57 15.01 3.02
CA MET A 316 -2.97 14.85 1.61
C MET A 316 -2.58 16.04 0.73
N ASP A 317 -2.78 17.27 1.20
CA ASP A 317 -2.44 18.47 0.43
C ASP A 317 -0.92 18.56 0.21
N LYS A 318 -0.12 18.37 1.27
CA LYS A 318 1.33 18.30 1.13
C LYS A 318 1.78 17.18 0.17
N THR A 319 1.14 16.01 0.25
CA THR A 319 1.37 14.88 -0.66
C THR A 319 1.07 15.26 -2.12
N VAL A 320 -0.05 15.93 -2.39
CA VAL A 320 -0.41 16.38 -3.75
C VAL A 320 0.62 17.37 -4.28
N CYS A 321 1.07 18.33 -3.46
CA CYS A 321 2.10 19.27 -3.85
C CYS A 321 3.42 18.58 -4.21
N LEU A 322 3.87 17.62 -3.40
CA LEU A 322 5.07 16.84 -3.69
C LEU A 322 4.98 16.09 -5.02
N ILE A 323 3.86 15.38 -5.25
CA ILE A 323 3.64 14.65 -6.50
C ILE A 323 3.63 15.62 -7.68
N LEU A 324 2.96 16.77 -7.56
CA LEU A 324 2.88 17.75 -8.64
C LEU A 324 4.23 18.34 -9.01
N ILE A 325 5.04 18.72 -8.00
CA ILE A 325 6.39 19.26 -8.20
C ILE A 325 7.29 18.22 -8.87
N LYS A 326 7.27 16.97 -8.42
CA LYS A 326 8.04 15.89 -9.06
C LYS A 326 7.53 15.56 -10.47
N TYR A 327 6.23 15.62 -10.69
CA TYR A 327 5.61 15.31 -11.97
C TYR A 327 5.91 16.37 -13.04
N THR A 328 5.89 17.66 -12.66
CA THR A 328 5.96 18.78 -13.61
C THR A 328 7.31 19.49 -13.63
N GLY A 329 8.06 19.41 -12.52
CA GLY A 329 9.24 20.26 -12.28
C GLY A 329 8.90 21.72 -11.95
N TRP A 330 7.62 22.07 -11.83
CA TRP A 330 7.14 23.40 -11.52
C TRP A 330 6.63 23.49 -10.08
N ILE A 331 6.67 24.70 -9.51
CA ILE A 331 6.17 24.97 -8.15
C ILE A 331 4.87 25.76 -8.28
N PRO A 332 3.69 25.14 -8.06
CA PRO A 332 2.45 25.88 -8.00
C PRO A 332 2.48 26.90 -6.87
N LYS A 333 1.90 28.09 -7.11
CA LYS A 333 1.80 29.15 -6.09
C LYS A 333 1.06 28.68 -4.84
N GLU A 334 0.15 27.72 -5.00
CA GLU A 334 -0.64 27.09 -3.94
C GLU A 334 0.22 26.19 -3.04
N CYS A 335 1.34 25.70 -3.55
CA CYS A 335 2.23 24.79 -2.82
C CYS A 335 3.39 25.50 -2.10
N ASP A 336 3.67 26.76 -2.43
CA ASP A 336 4.74 27.55 -1.82
C ASP A 336 4.21 28.39 -0.63
N CYS A 337 4.53 27.91 0.57
CA CYS A 337 4.22 28.53 1.86
C CYS A 337 5.46 29.15 2.54
N THR A 338 6.47 29.55 1.76
CA THR A 338 7.66 30.24 2.28
C THR A 338 7.28 31.59 2.90
N ASP A 339 6.37 32.33 2.26
CA ASP A 339 5.81 33.55 2.83
C ASP A 339 4.68 33.22 3.83
N GLN A 340 4.94 33.50 5.11
CA GLN A 340 3.99 33.27 6.20
C GLN A 340 2.63 33.96 5.99
N ARG A 341 2.58 35.09 5.27
CA ARG A 341 1.31 35.79 5.02
C ARG A 341 0.33 34.94 4.21
N ARG A 342 0.85 34.06 3.33
CA ARG A 342 0.02 33.15 2.53
C ARG A 342 -0.50 31.95 3.32
N ARG A 343 0.05 31.65 4.50
CA ARG A 343 -0.34 30.47 5.30
C ARG A 343 -1.72 30.59 5.94
N LEU A 344 -2.17 31.80 6.27
CA LEU A 344 -3.42 32.02 7.01
C LEU A 344 -4.66 32.17 6.13
N GLU A 345 -4.47 32.52 4.86
CA GLU A 345 -5.60 32.80 3.95
C GLU A 345 -6.11 31.56 3.21
N ASN A 346 -5.55 30.36 3.41
CA ASN A 346 -5.66 29.29 2.43
C ASN A 346 -6.02 27.88 2.97
N VAL A 347 -7.16 27.73 3.65
CA VAL A 347 -7.73 26.40 3.96
C VAL A 347 -8.73 25.99 2.88
N LEU A 348 -8.45 24.93 2.12
CA LEU A 348 -9.48 24.16 1.40
C LEU A 348 -10.37 23.50 2.46
N GLU A 349 -11.66 23.79 2.43
CA GLU A 349 -12.61 22.94 3.13
C GLU A 349 -12.75 21.68 2.26
N TYR A 350 -12.16 20.58 2.72
CA TYR A 350 -12.43 19.27 2.18
C TYR A 350 -13.95 19.08 2.17
N ASP A 351 -14.57 19.06 0.99
CA ASP A 351 -16.00 18.77 0.89
C ASP A 351 -16.18 17.27 1.16
N PRO A 352 -16.66 16.89 2.36
CA PRO A 352 -16.82 15.49 2.69
C PRO A 352 -17.86 14.83 1.79
N ASN A 353 -18.81 15.60 1.22
CA ASN A 353 -19.89 15.05 0.41
C ASN A 353 -19.40 14.58 -0.96
N GLN A 354 -18.44 15.27 -1.57
CA GLN A 354 -17.85 14.86 -2.85
C GLN A 354 -17.04 13.58 -2.74
N HIS A 355 -16.45 13.31 -1.56
CA HIS A 355 -15.53 12.19 -1.34
C HIS A 355 -16.13 11.08 -0.48
N ALA A 356 -17.36 11.24 0.01
CA ALA A 356 -18.08 10.22 0.77
C ALA A 356 -18.45 9.01 -0.08
N HIS A 357 -18.50 9.11 -1.41
CA HIS A 357 -19.01 8.03 -2.27
C HIS A 357 -20.39 7.48 -1.80
N GLY A 358 -21.17 8.30 -1.09
CA GLY A 358 -22.45 7.93 -0.49
C GLY A 358 -22.39 7.01 0.72
N VAL A 359 -21.23 6.80 1.35
CA VAL A 359 -21.14 6.06 2.63
C VAL A 359 -21.61 6.95 3.78
N GLN A 360 -22.24 6.33 4.78
CA GLN A 360 -22.66 7.00 6.01
C GLN A 360 -21.49 7.06 7.01
N HIS A 361 -20.66 6.02 7.03
CA HIS A 361 -19.56 5.90 7.96
C HIS A 361 -18.21 6.04 7.23
N HIS A 362 -17.47 7.09 7.58
CA HIS A 362 -16.12 7.30 7.08
C HIS A 362 -15.11 6.66 8.03
N GLY A 363 -14.04 6.10 7.48
CA GLY A 363 -12.99 5.47 8.29
C GLY A 363 -12.32 6.40 9.30
N ALA A 364 -12.39 7.73 9.13
CA ALA A 364 -11.83 8.70 10.07
C ALA A 364 -12.82 9.17 11.16
N THR A 365 -14.13 8.90 11.01
CA THR A 365 -15.16 9.38 11.94
C THR A 365 -15.84 8.26 12.71
N PHE A 366 -15.70 7.01 12.24
CA PHE A 366 -16.19 5.85 12.95
C PHE A 366 -15.33 5.57 14.18
N GLN A 367 -15.96 5.48 15.35
CA GLN A 367 -15.28 5.19 16.60
C GLN A 367 -15.11 3.68 16.75
N THR A 368 -13.86 3.22 16.72
CA THR A 368 -13.53 1.83 16.99
C THR A 368 -13.45 1.56 18.50
N THR A 369 -13.75 0.32 18.90
CA THR A 369 -13.48 -0.14 20.26
C THR A 369 -12.03 -0.61 20.39
N SER A 370 -11.46 -0.59 21.59
CA SER A 370 -10.09 -1.09 21.81
C SER A 370 -9.93 -2.56 21.40
N GLN A 371 -10.99 -3.36 21.53
CA GLN A 371 -10.99 -4.75 21.06
C GLN A 371 -10.91 -4.81 19.52
N GLN A 372 -11.67 -4.01 18.79
CA GLN A 372 -11.59 -3.95 17.34
C GLN A 372 -10.19 -3.50 16.89
N GLU A 373 -9.63 -2.47 17.51
CA GLU A 373 -8.28 -1.96 17.21
C GLU A 373 -7.22 -3.03 17.42
N GLN A 374 -7.31 -3.77 18.53
CA GLN A 374 -6.41 -4.89 18.80
C GLN A 374 -6.50 -5.95 17.69
N LEU A 375 -7.71 -6.42 17.36
CA LEU A 375 -7.91 -7.45 16.32
C LEU A 375 -7.43 -6.97 14.94
N ILE A 376 -7.68 -5.70 14.59
CA ILE A 376 -7.21 -5.10 13.34
C ILE A 376 -5.69 -5.03 13.31
N SER A 377 -5.06 -4.59 14.39
CA SER A 377 -3.59 -4.47 14.46
C SER A 377 -2.88 -5.80 14.20
N GLU A 378 -3.49 -6.93 14.59
CA GLU A 378 -2.94 -8.26 14.36
C GLU A 378 -2.90 -8.64 12.87
N PHE A 379 -3.98 -8.39 12.11
CA PHE A 379 -4.00 -8.68 10.67
C PHE A 379 -3.46 -7.56 9.77
N ARG A 380 -3.05 -6.43 10.38
CA ARG A 380 -2.40 -5.29 9.72
C ARG A 380 -0.97 -5.05 10.18
N SER A 381 -0.34 -6.05 10.80
CA SER A 381 0.97 -5.88 11.43
C SER A 381 2.07 -5.39 10.47
N VAL A 382 2.02 -5.77 9.19
CA VAL A 382 2.98 -5.33 8.17
C VAL A 382 2.60 -3.94 7.66
N ASP A 383 1.30 -3.69 7.50
CA ASP A 383 0.79 -2.37 7.14
C ASP A 383 1.10 -1.30 8.19
N GLN A 384 1.11 -1.66 9.47
CA GLN A 384 1.51 -0.76 10.54
C GLN A 384 3.00 -0.41 10.43
N GLN A 385 3.87 -1.40 10.23
CA GLN A 385 5.30 -1.17 10.01
C GLN A 385 5.54 -0.28 8.78
N LEU A 386 4.82 -0.53 7.69
CA LEU A 386 4.85 0.30 6.49
C LEU A 386 4.44 1.74 6.80
N TYR A 387 3.32 1.93 7.48
CA TYR A 387 2.79 3.26 7.79
C TYR A 387 3.73 4.04 8.72
N ASP A 388 4.23 3.41 9.78
CA ASP A 388 5.17 4.03 10.72
C ASP A 388 6.46 4.46 10.01
N LEU A 389 7.00 3.62 9.13
CA LEU A 389 8.17 3.94 8.32
C LEU A 389 7.91 5.13 7.38
N VAL A 390 6.74 5.17 6.75
CA VAL A 390 6.38 6.25 5.83
C VAL A 390 6.23 7.57 6.57
N VAL A 391 5.45 7.60 7.65
CA VAL A 391 5.11 8.84 8.37
C VAL A 391 6.29 9.38 9.16
N ASN A 392 7.10 8.53 9.77
CA ASN A 392 8.19 8.97 10.65
C ASN A 392 9.49 9.24 9.89
N GLU A 393 9.72 8.60 8.74
CA GLU A 393 11.01 8.67 8.05
C GLU A 393 10.88 9.13 6.59
N ILE A 394 10.19 8.36 5.74
CA ILE A 394 10.25 8.55 4.28
C ILE A 394 9.59 9.86 3.86
N PHE A 395 8.35 10.10 4.29
CA PHE A 395 7.59 11.26 3.85
C PHE A 395 8.22 12.58 4.34
N PRO A 396 8.60 12.74 5.62
CA PRO A 396 9.31 13.95 6.08
C PRO A 396 10.65 14.18 5.37
N GLU A 397 11.37 13.12 4.99
CA GLU A 397 12.58 13.25 4.20
C GLU A 397 12.29 13.73 2.77
N GLN A 398 11.31 13.14 2.07
CA GLN A 398 10.90 13.56 0.73
C GLN A 398 10.42 15.03 0.71
N VAL A 399 9.71 15.46 1.75
CA VAL A 399 9.34 16.87 1.96
C VAL A 399 10.60 17.74 2.02
N ARG A 400 11.53 17.44 2.94
CA ARG A 400 12.76 18.22 3.12
C ARG A 400 13.62 18.26 1.86
N GLU A 401 13.74 17.15 1.13
CA GLU A 401 14.48 17.08 -0.13
C GLU A 401 13.94 18.07 -1.16
N VAL A 402 12.61 18.13 -1.33
CA VAL A 402 11.98 19.07 -2.28
C VAL A 402 12.07 20.51 -1.78
N GLU A 403 11.81 20.76 -0.49
CA GLU A 403 11.95 22.08 0.12
C GLU A 403 13.37 22.65 -0.06
N GLN A 404 14.39 21.83 0.17
CA GLN A 404 15.79 22.21 -0.03
C GLN A 404 16.12 22.40 -1.51
N GLN A 405 15.69 21.48 -2.38
CA GLN A 405 15.97 21.55 -3.82
C GLN A 405 15.43 22.84 -4.45
N TYR A 406 14.26 23.29 -4.03
CA TYR A 406 13.56 24.43 -4.63
C TYR A 406 13.61 25.70 -3.77
N ASN A 407 14.21 25.64 -2.58
CA ASN A 407 14.23 26.72 -1.58
C ASN A 407 12.83 27.26 -1.27
N ILE A 408 11.90 26.35 -0.97
CA ILE A 408 10.52 26.65 -0.58
C ILE A 408 10.14 25.95 0.72
N ALA A 409 9.03 26.35 1.34
CA ALA A 409 8.33 25.56 2.34
C ALA A 409 7.02 25.03 1.74
N ILE A 410 6.80 23.71 1.76
CA ILE A 410 5.59 23.12 1.18
C ILE A 410 4.42 23.29 2.16
N CYS A 411 3.28 23.76 1.63
CA CYS A 411 2.08 23.96 2.43
C CYS A 411 1.54 22.65 3.05
N ASP A 412 1.16 22.71 4.34
CA ASP A 412 0.40 21.64 5.01
C ASP A 412 -1.03 21.50 4.47
N LYS A 413 -1.59 22.64 4.05
CA LYS A 413 -2.90 22.79 3.43
C LYS A 413 -2.81 23.84 2.33
N PHE A 414 -3.45 23.61 1.19
CA PHE A 414 -3.48 24.62 0.11
C PHE A 414 -4.91 24.88 -0.35
N ARG A 415 -5.15 26.00 -1.06
CA ARG A 415 -6.44 26.29 -1.72
C ARG A 415 -6.33 26.14 -3.21
N VAL A 416 -7.30 25.46 -3.83
CA VAL A 416 -7.56 25.65 -5.26
C VAL A 416 -8.69 26.65 -5.39
N THR A 417 -8.39 27.88 -5.84
CA THR A 417 -9.41 28.90 -6.06
C THR A 417 -10.39 28.38 -7.12
N SER A 418 -11.67 28.26 -6.77
CA SER A 418 -12.73 27.78 -7.66
C SER A 418 -13.17 28.84 -8.67
N ASP A 419 -12.32 29.80 -9.03
CA ASP A 419 -12.65 30.96 -9.86
C ASP A 419 -12.94 30.61 -11.34
N VAL A 420 -13.21 29.33 -11.63
CA VAL A 420 -13.66 28.86 -12.93
C VAL A 420 -15.13 28.47 -12.83
N SER A 421 -15.99 29.45 -12.53
CA SER A 421 -17.38 29.41 -12.99
C SER A 421 -17.38 29.80 -14.47
N SER A 422 -17.08 28.84 -15.34
CA SER A 422 -17.26 28.95 -16.79
C SER A 422 -18.50 28.16 -17.22
#